data_AF-A0A672T7L8-F1
#
_entry.id   AF-A0A672T7L8-F1
#
_cell.length_a   1.000
_cell.length_b   1.000
_cell.length_c   1.000
_cell.angle_alpha   90.00
_cell.angle_beta   90.00
_cell.angle_gamma   90.00
#
_symmetry.space_group_name_H-M   'P 1'
#
loop_
_entity.id
_entity.type
_entity.pdbx_description
1 polymer ?
#
loop_
_entity_poly.entity_id
_entity_poly.type
_entity_poly.pdbx_seq_one_letter_code
_entity_poly.pdbx_strand_id
1 'polypeptide(L)'
;SKTLKREKDLSFTNLLPAKNGEEYTMQFLLEVVDILTNYVRKTFDRSTKVLDFHHPHQLLEGMEGFNLELCDQPESLEQILVDCRDTLKYGVRTGHPRFFNQLSSGLDIIGLAGEWLTSTLCCVERVNQFDQIRQFSNLL
;
A
#
# COMPACT_ATOMS: atom_id res chain seq x y z
N SER A 1 7.39 16.03 19.18
CA SER A 1 7.80 14.67 19.57
C SER A 1 8.48 14.05 18.35
N LYS A 2 9.78 14.07 18.07
CA LYS A 2 11.05 14.16 18.83
C LYS A 2 11.34 12.99 19.78
N THR A 3 11.08 11.74 19.35
CA THR A 3 11.62 10.55 20.03
C THR A 3 11.96 9.37 19.09
N LEU A 4 12.47 9.60 17.87
CA LEU A 4 12.98 8.50 17.01
C LEU A 4 14.22 8.94 16.19
N LYS A 5 15.19 9.57 16.85
CA LYS A 5 16.55 9.67 16.31
C LYS A 5 17.42 8.68 17.08
N ARG A 6 17.95 7.69 16.36
CA ARG A 6 18.83 6.59 16.78
C ARG A 6 18.12 5.32 17.23
N GLU A 7 17.69 4.51 16.28
CA GLU A 7 18.04 3.08 16.31
C GLU A 7 18.17 2.57 14.88
N LYS A 8 19.14 1.67 14.70
CA LYS A 8 19.69 1.21 13.43
C LYS A 8 18.65 0.49 12.58
N ASP A 9 18.69 0.73 11.27
CA ASP A 9 18.18 -0.09 10.17
C ASP A 9 17.04 -1.04 10.55
N LEU A 10 15.81 -0.52 10.50
CA LEU A 10 14.59 -1.32 10.49
C LEU A 10 14.68 -2.32 9.33
N SER A 11 15.02 -3.56 9.66
CA SER A 11 15.17 -4.67 8.72
C SER A 11 13.95 -5.57 8.76
N PHE A 12 13.64 -6.25 7.65
CA PHE A 12 12.57 -7.24 7.58
C PHE A 12 12.70 -8.33 8.66
N THR A 13 13.93 -8.62 9.12
CA THR A 13 14.20 -9.59 10.20
C THR A 13 13.67 -9.14 11.57
N ASN A 14 13.31 -7.87 11.73
CA ASN A 14 12.77 -7.32 12.96
C ASN A 14 11.23 -7.38 13.02
N LEU A 15 10.56 -7.72 11.91
CA LEU A 15 9.11 -7.87 11.85
C LEU A 15 8.67 -9.23 12.40
N LEU A 16 7.38 -9.35 12.76
CA LEU A 16 6.78 -10.63 13.12
C LEU A 16 7.04 -11.65 11.99
N PRO A 17 7.45 -12.90 12.32
CA PRO A 17 7.37 -13.57 13.63
C PRO A 17 8.60 -13.42 14.54
N ALA A 18 9.49 -12.45 14.31
CA ALA A 18 10.65 -12.24 15.17
C ALA A 18 10.29 -11.93 16.63
N LYS A 19 11.14 -12.34 17.57
CA LYS A 19 10.96 -12.03 19.00
C LYS A 19 10.98 -10.53 19.21
N ASN A 20 9.99 -9.99 19.93
CA ASN A 20 9.80 -8.55 20.16
C ASN A 20 9.58 -7.73 18.86
N GLY A 21 9.16 -8.37 17.77
CA GLY A 21 8.90 -7.69 16.50
C GLY A 21 7.53 -7.00 16.40
N GLU A 22 6.70 -7.10 17.42
CA GLU A 22 5.32 -6.57 17.42
C GLU A 22 5.28 -5.05 17.22
N GLU A 23 6.07 -4.30 17.99
CA GLU A 23 6.11 -2.82 17.89
C GLU A 23 6.58 -2.36 16.51
N TYR A 24 7.68 -2.95 16.01
CA TYR A 24 8.21 -2.64 14.67
C TYR A 24 7.23 -3.00 13.55
N THR A 25 6.51 -4.12 13.69
CA THR A 25 5.48 -4.53 12.73
C THR A 25 4.32 -3.57 12.71
N MET A 26 3.80 -3.19 13.89
CA MET A 26 2.71 -2.23 13.98
C MET A 26 3.13 -0.87 13.44
N GLN A 27 4.33 -0.41 13.75
CA GLN A 27 4.84 0.86 13.23
C GLN A 27 4.94 0.84 11.70
N PHE A 28 5.52 -0.21 11.11
CA PHE A 28 5.63 -0.34 9.67
C PHE A 28 4.25 -0.36 8.98
N LEU A 29 3.31 -1.15 9.50
CA LEU A 29 1.95 -1.23 8.96
C LEU A 29 1.22 0.12 9.06
N LEU A 30 1.38 0.86 10.14
CA LEU A 30 0.79 2.19 10.31
C LEU A 30 1.35 3.20 9.30
N GLU A 31 2.66 3.17 9.02
CA GLU A 31 3.27 4.00 7.99
C GLU A 31 2.74 3.67 6.58
N VAL A 32 2.56 2.38 6.27
CA VAL A 32 1.93 1.94 5.01
C VAL A 32 0.49 2.46 4.93
N VAL A 33 -0.30 2.32 6.00
CA VAL A 33 -1.69 2.83 6.05
C VAL A 33 -1.74 4.34 5.91
N ASP A 34 -0.79 5.09 6.49
CA ASP A 34 -0.70 6.55 6.29
C ASP A 34 -0.47 6.89 4.81
N ILE A 35 0.45 6.20 4.13
CA ILE A 35 0.69 6.35 2.69
C ILE A 35 -0.60 6.11 1.90
N LEU A 36 -1.28 4.99 2.17
CA LEU A 36 -2.51 4.60 1.47
C LEU A 36 -3.64 5.61 1.71
N THR A 37 -3.88 6.02 2.95
CA THR A 37 -4.95 6.97 3.29
C THR A 37 -4.67 8.38 2.74
N ASN A 38 -3.40 8.80 2.68
CA ASN A 38 -2.99 10.01 1.97
C ASN A 38 -3.27 9.92 0.47
N TYR A 39 -3.03 8.76 -0.16
CA TYR A 39 -3.39 8.52 -1.54
C TYR A 39 -4.91 8.56 -1.78
N VAL A 40 -5.71 7.91 -0.92
CA VAL A 40 -7.18 7.94 -0.94
C VAL A 40 -7.70 9.38 -0.90
N ARG A 41 -7.19 10.20 0.03
CA ARG A 41 -7.58 11.61 0.15
C ARG A 41 -7.34 12.38 -1.15
N LYS A 42 -6.15 12.18 -1.75
CA LYS A 42 -5.77 12.82 -3.03
C LYS A 42 -6.62 12.31 -4.20
N THR A 43 -7.07 11.07 -4.18
CA THR A 43 -7.88 10.48 -5.28
C THR A 43 -9.19 11.22 -5.49
N PHE A 44 -9.83 11.72 -4.43
CA PHE A 44 -11.06 12.51 -4.54
C PHE A 44 -10.82 14.02 -4.75
N ASP A 45 -9.58 14.48 -4.62
CA ASP A 45 -9.22 15.87 -4.92
C ASP A 45 -9.03 16.04 -6.43
N ARG A 46 -9.94 16.81 -7.03
CA ARG A 46 -9.91 17.13 -8.45
C ARG A 46 -8.65 17.90 -8.85
N SER A 47 -7.96 18.58 -7.94
CA SER A 47 -6.72 19.31 -8.26
C SER A 47 -5.57 18.38 -8.66
N THR A 48 -5.66 17.09 -8.31
CA THR A 48 -4.62 16.10 -8.59
C THR A 48 -4.68 15.58 -10.02
N LYS A 49 -3.53 15.12 -10.54
CA LYS A 49 -3.47 14.47 -11.86
C LYS A 49 -4.08 13.07 -11.78
N VAL A 50 -4.84 12.68 -12.80
CA VAL A 50 -5.31 11.28 -12.99
C VAL A 50 -4.13 10.32 -13.16
N LEU A 51 -3.10 10.77 -13.87
CA LEU A 51 -1.87 10.03 -14.15
C LEU A 51 -0.74 11.04 -14.37
N ASP A 52 0.41 10.80 -13.76
CA ASP A 52 1.66 11.46 -14.14
C ASP A 52 2.37 10.56 -15.16
N PHE A 53 2.09 10.80 -16.45
CA PHE A 53 2.46 9.86 -17.50
C PHE A 53 3.97 9.91 -17.79
N HIS A 54 4.57 8.72 -17.82
CA HIS A 54 5.95 8.47 -18.24
C HIS A 54 5.97 7.28 -19.19
N HIS A 55 6.85 7.31 -20.19
CA HIS A 55 7.08 6.18 -21.07
C HIS A 55 7.79 5.03 -20.31
N PRO A 56 7.60 3.75 -20.72
CA PRO A 56 8.20 2.62 -20.03
C PRO A 56 9.71 2.70 -19.83
N HIS A 57 10.45 3.19 -20.84
CA HIS A 57 11.91 3.35 -20.74
C HIS A 57 12.32 4.33 -19.65
N GLN A 58 11.55 5.41 -19.45
CA GLN A 58 11.85 6.40 -18.41
C GLN A 58 11.73 5.75 -17.02
N LEU A 59 10.66 5.00 -16.75
CA LEU A 59 10.49 4.30 -15.47
C LEU A 59 11.60 3.26 -15.22
N LEU A 60 12.03 2.55 -16.25
CA LEU A 60 13.11 1.56 -16.16
C LEU A 60 14.49 2.18 -15.93
N GLU A 61 14.72 3.41 -16.40
CA GLU A 61 15.98 4.13 -16.19
C GLU A 61 16.15 4.65 -14.75
N GLY A 62 15.22 4.33 -13.83
CA GLY A 62 15.36 4.67 -12.40
C GLY A 62 14.94 6.10 -12.07
N MET A 63 13.79 6.53 -12.61
CA MET A 63 13.26 7.89 -12.42
C MET A 63 13.23 8.31 -10.95
N GLU A 64 13.96 9.40 -10.63
CA GLU A 64 14.04 9.98 -9.29
C GLU A 64 14.39 8.96 -8.17
N GLY A 65 15.08 7.87 -8.50
CA GLY A 65 15.45 6.81 -7.54
C GLY A 65 14.43 5.68 -7.42
N PHE A 66 13.36 5.67 -8.23
CA PHE A 66 12.42 4.55 -8.32
C PHE A 66 13.08 3.40 -9.08
N ASN A 67 13.71 2.49 -8.36
CA ASN A 67 14.37 1.32 -8.92
C ASN A 67 13.39 0.15 -9.02
N LEU A 68 13.27 -0.42 -10.22
CA LEU A 68 12.44 -1.61 -10.48
C LEU A 68 13.25 -2.91 -10.51
N GLU A 69 14.58 -2.83 -10.43
CA GLU A 69 15.45 -4.00 -10.44
C GLU A 69 15.45 -4.69 -9.07
N LEU A 70 15.27 -6.00 -9.08
CA LEU A 70 15.36 -6.83 -7.88
C LEU A 70 16.82 -7.12 -7.55
N CYS A 71 17.19 -6.91 -6.30
CA CYS A 71 18.53 -7.22 -5.78
C CYS A 71 18.50 -8.51 -4.93
N ASP A 72 19.63 -9.24 -4.92
CA ASP A 72 19.80 -10.42 -4.05
C ASP A 72 19.81 -10.07 -2.56
N GLN A 73 20.15 -8.81 -2.24
CA GLN A 73 20.15 -8.30 -0.87
C GLN A 73 18.81 -7.65 -0.55
N PRO A 74 18.27 -7.89 0.66
CA PRO A 74 17.03 -7.27 1.10
C PRO A 74 17.22 -5.77 1.29
N GLU A 75 16.22 -5.01 0.87
CA GLU A 75 16.17 -3.57 1.11
C GLU A 75 15.69 -3.25 2.54
N SER A 76 15.99 -2.04 2.99
CA SER A 76 15.51 -1.54 4.27
C SER A 76 13.99 -1.30 4.25
N LEU A 77 13.33 -1.37 5.40
CA LEU A 77 11.90 -1.06 5.47
C LEU A 77 11.59 0.40 5.08
N GLU A 78 12.53 1.32 5.28
CA GLU A 78 12.40 2.70 4.82
C GLU A 78 12.33 2.79 3.29
N GLN A 79 13.18 2.01 2.59
CA GLN A 79 13.15 1.95 1.12
C GLN A 79 11.81 1.38 0.62
N ILE A 80 11.31 0.30 1.23
CA ILE A 80 10.00 -0.27 0.88
C ILE A 80 8.86 0.77 1.02
N LEU A 81 8.91 1.63 2.04
CA LEU A 81 7.95 2.73 2.20
C LEU A 81 8.10 3.80 1.12
N VAL A 82 9.32 4.07 0.64
CA VAL A 82 9.57 4.93 -0.53
C VAL A 82 8.96 4.29 -1.79
N ASP A 83 9.23 3.02 -2.03
CA ASP A 83 8.74 2.31 -3.22
C ASP A 83 7.21 2.24 -3.25
N CYS A 84 6.56 2.09 -2.08
CA CYS A 84 5.11 2.19 -1.94
C CYS A 84 4.57 3.56 -2.38
N ARG A 85 5.25 4.66 -2.00
CA ARG A 85 4.87 6.02 -2.40
C ARG A 85 5.07 6.23 -3.90
N ASP A 86 6.17 5.77 -4.45
CA ASP A 86 6.50 5.96 -5.86
C ASP A 86 5.61 5.11 -6.78
N THR A 87 5.32 3.87 -6.38
CA THR A 87 4.33 3.01 -7.06
C THR A 87 2.98 3.72 -7.17
N LEU A 88 2.51 4.34 -6.09
CA LEU A 88 1.25 5.10 -6.11
C LEU A 88 1.35 6.44 -6.84
N LYS A 89 2.52 7.06 -6.89
CA LYS A 89 2.76 8.35 -7.58
C LYS A 89 2.67 8.18 -9.09
N TYR A 90 3.29 7.13 -9.62
CA TYR A 90 3.36 6.86 -11.06
C TYR A 90 2.19 5.99 -11.57
N GLY A 91 1.42 5.38 -10.67
CA GLY A 91 0.20 4.66 -10.98
C GLY A 91 -0.95 5.56 -11.46
N VAL A 92 -1.91 4.95 -12.17
CA VAL A 92 -3.15 5.62 -12.58
C VAL A 92 -4.13 5.69 -11.42
N ARG A 93 -4.69 6.86 -11.14
CA ARG A 93 -5.78 7.05 -10.17
C ARG A 93 -7.12 6.63 -10.77
N THR A 94 -7.40 5.33 -10.79
CA THR A 94 -8.66 4.76 -11.29
C THR A 94 -9.91 5.25 -10.52
N GLY A 95 -9.72 5.64 -9.26
CA GLY A 95 -10.78 6.24 -8.43
C GLY A 95 -11.02 7.73 -8.65
N HIS A 96 -10.22 8.40 -9.50
CA HIS A 96 -10.31 9.85 -9.66
C HIS A 96 -11.64 10.25 -10.35
N PRO A 97 -12.34 11.32 -9.90
CA PRO A 97 -13.64 11.73 -10.47
C PRO A 97 -13.62 12.10 -11.97
N ARG A 98 -12.43 12.24 -12.55
CA ARG A 98 -12.21 12.55 -13.98
C ARG A 98 -11.56 11.40 -14.77
N PHE A 99 -11.53 10.19 -14.20
CA PHE A 99 -11.08 8.99 -14.89
C PHE A 99 -12.25 8.30 -15.58
N PHE A 100 -12.28 8.32 -16.91
CA PHE A 100 -13.37 7.75 -17.74
C PHE A 100 -12.87 6.73 -18.76
N ASN A 101 -11.66 6.20 -18.56
CA ASN A 101 -11.01 5.35 -19.55
C ASN A 101 -11.55 3.91 -19.57
N GLN A 102 -12.21 3.48 -18.50
CA GLN A 102 -12.61 2.09 -18.29
C GLN A 102 -14.03 1.99 -17.72
N LEU A 103 -14.66 0.82 -17.87
CA LEU A 103 -15.97 0.53 -17.28
C LEU A 103 -15.91 0.43 -15.75
N SER A 104 -14.80 -0.09 -15.23
CA SER A 104 -14.51 -0.11 -13.79
C SER A 104 -13.75 1.16 -13.41
N SER A 105 -14.37 1.98 -12.58
CA SER A 105 -13.81 3.24 -12.07
C SER A 105 -14.39 3.57 -10.70
N GLY A 106 -13.79 4.55 -10.03
CA GLY A 106 -14.16 4.90 -8.67
C GLY A 106 -13.37 4.12 -7.62
N LEU A 107 -13.57 4.51 -6.37
CA LEU A 107 -12.94 3.89 -5.20
C LEU A 107 -14.00 3.86 -4.10
N ASP A 108 -14.58 2.68 -3.84
CA ASP A 108 -15.55 2.49 -2.77
C ASP A 108 -14.84 2.23 -1.44
N ILE A 109 -15.15 3.03 -0.42
CA ILE A 109 -14.43 2.98 0.87
C ILE A 109 -14.77 1.71 1.65
N ILE A 110 -16.00 1.21 1.53
CA ILE A 110 -16.41 -0.03 2.19
C ILE A 110 -15.77 -1.23 1.51
N GLY A 111 -15.74 -1.24 0.17
CA GLY A 111 -15.00 -2.22 -0.63
C GLY A 111 -13.52 -2.26 -0.28
N LEU A 112 -12.85 -1.10 -0.19
CA LEU A 112 -11.44 -1.01 0.20
C LEU A 112 -11.19 -1.58 1.62
N ALA A 113 -12.05 -1.23 2.58
CA ALA A 113 -11.96 -1.79 3.94
C ALA A 113 -12.19 -3.31 3.94
N GLY A 114 -13.12 -3.80 3.11
CA GLY A 114 -13.35 -5.22 2.87
C GLY A 114 -12.12 -5.92 2.30
N GLU A 115 -11.44 -5.34 1.32
CA GLU A 115 -10.21 -5.89 0.75
C GLU A 115 -9.08 -5.98 1.76
N TRP A 116 -8.91 -4.97 2.63
CA TRP A 116 -7.92 -5.00 3.71
C TRP A 116 -8.26 -6.09 4.74
N LEU A 117 -9.53 -6.21 5.10
CA LEU A 117 -10.00 -7.27 6.01
C LEU A 117 -9.76 -8.65 5.39
N THR A 118 -10.18 -8.88 4.15
CA THR A 118 -9.97 -10.14 3.44
C THR A 118 -8.50 -10.47 3.32
N SER A 119 -7.64 -9.50 2.97
CA SER A 119 -6.19 -9.73 2.87
C SER A 119 -5.58 -10.14 4.21
N THR A 120 -6.03 -9.54 5.32
CA THR A 120 -5.60 -9.89 6.68
C THR A 120 -6.03 -11.32 7.06
N LEU A 121 -7.24 -11.71 6.67
CA LEU A 121 -7.81 -13.03 6.93
C LEU A 121 -7.16 -14.14 6.06
N CYS A 122 -6.91 -13.85 4.79
CA CYS A 122 -6.28 -14.78 3.83
C CYS A 122 -4.83 -15.12 4.19
N CYS A 123 -4.16 -14.34 5.04
CA CYS A 123 -2.89 -14.74 5.65
C CYS A 123 -3.01 -15.99 6.56
N VAL A 124 -4.23 -16.49 6.82
CA VAL A 124 -4.51 -17.65 7.67
C VAL A 124 -5.50 -18.63 7.01
N GLU A 125 -5.40 -18.95 5.72
CA GLU A 125 -6.15 -20.12 5.21
C GLU A 125 -5.45 -21.44 5.57
N ARG A 126 -5.68 -21.90 6.81
CA ARG A 126 -6.24 -23.24 7.00
C ARG A 126 -7.76 -23.10 6.92
N VAL A 127 -8.32 -23.42 5.75
CA VAL A 127 -9.67 -23.94 5.48
C VAL A 127 -10.74 -23.62 6.55
N ASN A 128 -11.60 -22.61 6.30
CA ASN A 128 -13.05 -22.57 6.63
C ASN A 128 -13.68 -21.16 6.53
N GLN A 129 -13.32 -20.32 5.54
CA GLN A 129 -13.76 -18.91 5.52
C GLN A 129 -14.80 -18.54 4.45
N PHE A 130 -15.52 -19.51 3.89
CA PHE A 130 -16.67 -19.20 3.02
C PHE A 130 -17.92 -18.73 3.79
N ASP A 131 -18.00 -18.96 5.11
CA ASP A 131 -19.19 -18.64 5.90
C ASP A 131 -19.21 -17.21 6.49
N GLN A 132 -18.05 -16.57 6.73
CA GLN A 132 -18.02 -15.22 7.32
C GLN A 132 -18.31 -14.10 6.33
N ILE A 133 -17.95 -14.25 5.04
CA ILE A 133 -18.22 -13.25 4.02
C ILE A 133 -19.73 -13.14 3.72
N ARG A 134 -20.49 -14.23 3.86
CA ARG A 134 -21.96 -14.21 3.73
C ARG A 134 -22.69 -13.44 4.83
N GLN A 135 -22.09 -13.24 6.00
CA GLN A 135 -22.73 -12.47 7.08
C GLN A 135 -22.64 -10.96 6.88
N PHE A 136 -21.58 -10.45 6.24
CA PHE A 136 -21.42 -9.01 5.99
C PHE A 136 -22.33 -8.47 4.87
N SER A 137 -22.62 -9.30 3.85
CA SER A 137 -23.52 -8.92 2.76
C SER A 137 -24.99 -8.82 3.19
N ASN A 138 -25.41 -9.52 4.25
CA ASN A 138 -26.78 -9.49 4.76
C ASN A 138 -27.08 -8.34 5.74
N LEU A 139 -26.12 -7.42 5.94
CA LEU A 139 -26.25 -6.24 6.81
C LEU A 139 -26.25 -4.91 6.03
N LEU A 140 -26.30 -4.97 4.69
CA LEU A 140 -26.63 -3.88 3.78
C LEU A 140 -27.90 -4.24 3.01
#